data_AF-A0A3C0PHP3-F1
#
_entry.id   AF-A0A3C0PHP3-F1
#
_cell.length_a   1.000
_cell.length_b   1.000
_cell.length_c   1.000
_cell.angle_alpha   90.00
_cell.angle_beta   90.00
_cell.angle_gamma   90.00
#
_symmetry.space_group_name_H-M   'P 1'
#
loop_
_entity.id
_entity.type
_entity.pdbx_description
1 polymer ?
#
loop_
_entity_poly.entity_id
_entity_poly.type
_entity_poly.pdbx_seq_one_letter_code
_entity_poly.pdbx_strand_id
1 'polypeptide(L)' 'AVNIVLDYVLIFGNCGFPEMGVAGAALATVIAQACGFVVLVAVFAKPENHILKSLRGQWMPDMQLFRKLMKYGFPSGVR' A
#
# COMPACT_ATOMS: atom_id res chain seq x y z
N ALA A 1 4.68 -11.85 -6.74
CA ALA A 1 5.72 -12.90 -6.66
C ALA A 1 6.78 -12.64 -5.59
N VAL A 2 7.08 -11.37 -5.23
CA VAL A 2 8.08 -11.03 -4.20
C VAL A 2 7.72 -11.57 -2.80
N ASN A 3 6.43 -11.62 -2.45
CA ASN A 3 5.96 -12.05 -1.13
C ASN A 3 6.38 -13.48 -0.77
N ILE A 4 6.28 -14.43 -1.72
CA ILE A 4 6.52 -15.85 -1.45
C ILE A 4 7.99 -16.12 -1.12
N VAL A 5 8.92 -15.46 -1.83
CA VAL A 5 10.36 -15.64 -1.60
C VAL A 5 10.76 -15.02 -0.25
N LEU A 6 10.20 -13.85 0.08
CA LEU A 6 10.50 -13.16 1.32
C LEU A 6 9.90 -13.88 2.54
N ASP A 7 8.65 -14.32 2.43
CA ASP A 7 7.98 -15.17 3.42
C ASP A 7 8.79 -16.44 3.67
N TYR A 8 9.26 -17.13 2.62
CA TYR A 8 10.00 -18.38 2.79
C TYR A 8 11.33 -18.17 3.53
N VAL A 9 12.06 -17.09 3.23
CA VAL A 9 13.33 -16.76 3.90
C VAL A 9 13.11 -16.34 5.36
N LEU A 10 12.10 -15.51 5.64
CA LEU A 10 11.83 -14.97 6.99
C LEU A 10 11.13 -15.97 7.91
N ILE A 11 10.26 -16.84 7.37
CA ILE A 11 9.53 -17.84 8.17
C ILE A 11 10.44 -19.02 8.51
N PHE A 12 11.13 -19.57 7.51
CA PHE A 12 11.96 -20.78 7.68
C PHE A 12 13.43 -20.49 8.03
N GLY A 13 13.81 -19.22 8.22
CA GLY A 13 15.18 -18.88 8.64
C GLY A 13 16.26 -19.30 7.62
N ASN A 14 15.92 -19.32 6.32
CA ASN A 14 16.90 -19.65 5.29
C ASN A 14 17.88 -18.47 5.07
N CYS A 15 19.09 -18.69 4.56
CA CYS A 15 20.16 -17.66 4.43
C CYS A 15 20.79 -17.14 5.75
N GLY A 16 20.79 -17.94 6.83
CA GLY A 16 21.50 -17.60 8.07
C GLY A 16 20.70 -16.69 9.04
N PHE A 17 19.41 -16.51 8.77
CA PHE A 17 18.48 -15.86 9.67
C PHE A 17 17.87 -16.87 10.66
N PRO A 18 17.57 -16.46 11.91
CA PRO A 18 16.85 -17.34 12.85
C PRO A 18 15.42 -17.60 12.36
N GLU A 19 14.91 -18.80 12.64
CA GLU A 19 13.53 -19.18 12.31
C GLU A 19 12.54 -18.35 13.15
N MET A 20 11.83 -17.42 12.52
CA MET A 20 10.91 -16.51 13.20
C MET A 20 9.44 -16.99 13.18
N GLY A 21 9.11 -18.01 12.38
CA GLY A 21 7.76 -18.59 12.31
C GLY A 21 6.67 -17.55 12.01
N VAL A 22 5.65 -17.45 12.89
CA VAL A 22 4.54 -16.49 12.76
C VAL A 22 5.02 -15.03 12.80
N ALA A 23 6.06 -14.72 13.57
CA ALA A 23 6.63 -13.38 13.59
C ALA A 23 7.29 -13.03 12.24
N GLY A 24 7.91 -14.01 11.59
CA GLY A 24 8.46 -13.88 10.23
C GLY A 24 7.38 -13.59 9.18
N ALA A 25 6.22 -14.25 9.27
CA ALA A 25 5.09 -14.02 8.38
C ALA A 25 4.50 -12.59 8.52
N ALA A 26 4.38 -12.10 9.76
CA ALA A 26 3.93 -10.73 10.00
C ALA A 26 4.93 -9.71 9.41
N LEU A 27 6.22 -9.96 9.59
CA LEU A 27 7.28 -9.07 9.10
C LEU A 27 7.37 -9.07 7.57
N ALA A 28 7.25 -10.23 6.93
CA ALA A 28 7.18 -10.37 5.49
C ALA A 28 5.97 -9.62 4.90
N THR A 29 4.81 -9.68 5.57
CA THR A 29 3.61 -8.92 5.18
C THR A 29 3.84 -7.41 5.25
N VAL A 30 4.48 -6.92 6.31
CA VAL A 30 4.81 -5.49 6.44
C VAL A 30 5.78 -5.05 5.35
N ILE A 31 6.81 -5.86 5.06
CA ILE A 31 7.77 -5.55 4.00
C ILE A 31 7.10 -5.57 2.63
N ALA A 32 6.22 -6.54 2.36
CA ALA A 32 5.44 -6.59 1.14
C ALA A 32 4.60 -5.33 0.93
N GLN A 33 3.90 -4.88 1.98
CA GLN A 33 3.12 -3.64 1.94
C GLN A 33 4.03 -2.42 1.76
N ALA A 34 5.17 -2.37 2.43
CA ALA A 34 6.14 -1.28 2.31
C ALA A 34 6.73 -1.22 0.89
N CYS A 35 7.09 -2.35 0.29
CA CYS A 35 7.54 -2.41 -1.10
C CYS A 35 6.45 -1.90 -2.06
N GLY A 36 5.20 -2.31 -1.87
CA GLY A 36 4.07 -1.82 -2.65
C GLY A 36 3.90 -0.29 -2.51
N PHE A 37 3.98 0.22 -1.28
CA PHE A 37 3.93 1.65 -1.01
C PHE A 37 5.08 2.42 -1.69
N VAL A 38 6.31 1.92 -1.60
CA VAL A 38 7.49 2.54 -2.24
C VAL A 38 7.33 2.58 -3.76
N VAL A 39 6.88 1.49 -4.38
CA VAL A 39 6.62 1.45 -5.82
C VAL A 39 5.55 2.47 -6.21
N LEU A 40 4.47 2.54 -5.43
CA LEU A 40 3.40 3.50 -5.67
C LEU A 40 3.94 4.93 -5.57
N VAL A 41 4.63 5.28 -4.48
CA VAL A 41 5.26 6.60 -4.32
C VAL A 41 6.23 6.91 -5.46
N ALA A 42 7.07 5.96 -5.88
CA ALA A 42 8.00 6.14 -6.99
C ALA A 42 7.30 6.40 -8.33
N VAL A 43 6.18 5.73 -8.59
CA VAL A 43 5.36 5.97 -9.79
C VAL A 43 4.72 7.35 -9.74
N PHE A 44 4.12 7.72 -8.61
CA PHE A 44 3.46 9.02 -8.44
C PHE A 44 4.47 10.18 -8.48
N ALA A 45 5.67 10.00 -7.91
CA ALA A 45 6.74 10.99 -7.89
C ALA A 45 7.35 11.29 -9.27
N LYS A 46 7.03 10.52 -10.32
CA LYS A 46 7.49 10.82 -11.68
C LYS A 46 6.93 12.17 -12.14
N PRO A 47 7.75 13.05 -12.72
CA PRO A 47 7.35 14.40 -13.12
C PRO A 47 6.26 14.44 -14.21
N GLU A 48 6.07 13.34 -14.95
CA GLU A 48 4.99 13.16 -15.93
C GLU A 48 3.62 12.93 -15.27
N ASN A 49 3.58 12.49 -14.01
CA ASN A 49 2.34 12.36 -13.25
C ASN A 49 1.93 13.72 -12.67
N HIS A 50 1.08 14.43 -13.42
CA HIS A 50 0.47 15.70 -13.00
C HIS A 50 -0.38 15.62 -11.72
N ILE A 51 -0.63 14.42 -11.18
CA ILE A 51 -1.42 14.20 -9.97
C ILE A 51 -0.80 14.91 -8.75
N LEU A 52 0.53 14.85 -8.58
CA LEU A 52 1.21 15.54 -7.47
C LEU A 52 1.15 17.07 -7.58
N LYS A 53 1.11 17.61 -8.81
CA LYS A 53 0.85 19.04 -9.04
C LYS A 53 -0.60 19.41 -8.71
N SER A 54 -1.56 18.53 -9.03
CA SER A 54 -2.99 18.71 -8.72
C SER A 54 -3.26 18.70 -7.21
N LEU A 55 -2.60 17.80 -6.46
CA LEU A 55 -2.72 17.71 -5.00
C LEU A 55 -2.28 18.99 -4.27
N ARG A 56 -1.31 19.74 -4.83
CA ARG A 56 -0.80 20.98 -4.23
C ARG A 56 -1.78 22.16 -4.33
N GLY A 57 -2.71 22.12 -5.29
CA GLY A 57 -3.73 23.16 -5.50
C GLY A 57 -5.14 22.81 -5.03
N GLN A 58 -5.42 21.52 -4.73
CA GLN A 58 -6.75 21.01 -4.39
C GLN A 58 -6.98 20.81 -2.87
N TRP A 59 -6.25 21.54 -2.02
CA TRP A 59 -6.44 21.52 -0.56
C TRP A 59 -7.78 22.09 -0.06
N MET A 60 -8.71 22.42 -0.97
CA MET A 60 -10.09 22.76 -0.60
C MET A 60 -10.91 21.46 -0.55
N PRO A 61 -11.39 21.03 0.64
CA PRO A 61 -12.28 19.89 0.74
C PRO A 61 -13.60 20.20 0.01
N ASP A 62 -13.79 19.60 -1.17
CA ASP A 62 -15.03 19.70 -1.92
C ASP A 62 -16.10 18.83 -1.26
N MET A 63 -16.94 19.47 -0.45
CA MET A 63 -18.03 18.80 0.27
C MET A 63 -19.03 18.12 -0.66
N GLN A 64 -19.18 18.56 -1.91
CA GLN A 64 -20.04 17.88 -2.88
C GLN A 64 -19.40 16.57 -3.35
N LEU A 65 -18.10 16.55 -3.59
CA LEU A 65 -17.34 15.38 -4.00
C LEU A 65 -17.32 14.33 -2.86
N PHE A 66 -17.14 14.79 -1.62
CA PHE A 66 -17.26 13.93 -0.43
C PHE A 66 -18.66 13.29 -0.30
N ARG A 67 -19.73 14.09 -0.45
CA ARG A 67 -21.11 13.58 -0.39
C ARG A 67 -21.43 12.61 -1.53
N LYS A 68 -20.86 12.80 -2.72
CA LYS A 68 -20.94 11.83 -3.83
C LYS A 68 -20.21 10.53 -3.50
N LEU A 69 -18.97 10.60 -3.01
CA LEU A 69 -18.21 9.41 -2.58
C LEU A 69 -18.97 8.61 -1.53
N MET A 70 -19.57 9.28 -0.54
CA MET A 70 -20.43 8.63 0.45
C MET A 70 -21.67 7.97 -0.18
N LYS A 71 -22.37 8.66 -1.08
CA LYS A 71 -23.58 8.12 -1.74
C LYS A 71 -23.30 6.89 -2.61
N TYR A 72 -22.13 6.82 -3.26
CA TYR A 72 -21.74 5.69 -4.11
C TYR A 72 -20.98 4.59 -3.36
N GLY A 73 -20.15 4.93 -2.37
CA GLY A 73 -19.35 3.97 -1.60
C GLY A 73 -20.15 3.25 -0.49
N PHE A 74 -21.10 3.94 0.14
CA PHE A 74 -21.95 3.36 1.18
C PHE A 74 -22.74 2.10 0.71
N PRO A 75 -23.42 2.11 -0.46
CA PRO A 75 -24.11 0.91 -0.95
C PRO A 75 -23.18 -0.23 -1.40
N SER A 76 -21.87 0.02 -1.58
CA SER A 76 -20.88 -1.01 -1.87
C SER A 76 -20.33 -1.67 -0.60
N GLY A 77 -20.27 -0.95 0.53
CA GLY A 77 -19.77 -1.50 1.81
C GLY A 77 -20.82 -2.19 2.67
N VAL A 78 -22.10 -1.95 2.39
CA VAL A 78 -23.25 -2.58 3.09
C VAL A 78 -23.68 -3.89 2.42
N ARG A 79 -23.12 -4.23 1.25
CA ARG A 79 -23.37 -5.50 0.56
C ARG A 79 -22.45 -6.61 1.02
#